data_AF-A0A352GM30-F1
#
_entry.id   AF-A0A352GM30-F1
#
_cell.length_a   1.000
_cell.length_b   1.000
_cell.length_c   1.000
_cell.angle_alpha   90.00
_cell.angle_beta   90.00
_cell.angle_gamma   90.00
#
_symmetry.space_group_name_H-M   'P 1'
#
loop_
_entity.id
_entity.type
_entity.pdbx_description
1 polymer ?
#
loop_
_entity_poly.entity_id
_entity_poly.type
_entity_poly.pdbx_seq_one_letter_code
_entity_poly.pdbx_strand_id
1 'polypeptide(L)' 'QESRLGEHEELSERRGMLSAALQSLSERERHIIEERRLKDTPATLQDLSAEYGIS' A
#
# COMPACT_ATOMS: atom_id res chain seq x y z
N GLN A 1 -29.98 11.68 -7.60
CA GLN A 1 -28.82 11.88 -8.49
C GLN A 1 -27.58 12.35 -7.72
N GLU A 2 -27.76 13.07 -6.60
CA GLU A 2 -26.69 13.52 -5.70
C GLU A 2 -25.92 12.39 -5.01
N SER A 3 -26.56 11.30 -4.57
CA SER A 3 -25.84 10.20 -3.87
C SER A 3 -24.75 9.53 -4.70
N ARG A 4 -24.97 9.33 -6.01
CA ARG A 4 -23.96 8.73 -6.89
C ARG A 4 -22.77 9.67 -7.08
N LEU A 5 -23.01 10.98 -7.13
CA LEU A 5 -21.95 11.98 -7.22
C LEU A 5 -21.09 11.98 -5.95
N GLY A 6 -21.74 11.97 -4.77
CA GLY A 6 -21.04 11.90 -3.48
C GLY A 6 -20.22 10.62 -3.29
N GLU A 7 -20.73 9.46 -3.72
CA GLU A 7 -19.96 8.20 -3.70
C GLU A 7 -18.70 8.25 -4.58
N HIS A 8 -18.80 8.88 -5.77
CA HIS A 8 -17.66 9.05 -6.67
C HIS A 8 -16.62 10.04 -6.13
N GLU A 9 -17.06 11.12 -5.50
CA GLU A 9 -16.20 12.11 -4.84
C GLU A 9 -15.47 11.47 -3.65
N GLU A 10 -16.19 10.79 -2.76
CA GLU A 10 -15.61 10.10 -1.61
C GLU A 10 -14.60 9.02 -2.03
N LEU A 11 -14.91 8.24 -3.07
CA LEU A 11 -13.97 7.26 -3.61
C LEU A 11 -12.70 7.92 -4.16
N SER A 12 -12.84 9.07 -4.82
CA SER A 12 -11.70 9.83 -5.37
C SER A 12 -10.85 10.42 -4.26
N GLU A 13 -11.45 10.99 -3.21
CA GLU A 13 -10.73 11.47 -2.03
C GLU A 13 -9.97 10.35 -1.32
N ARG A 14 -10.63 9.21 -1.06
CA ARG A 14 -10.00 8.03 -0.46
C ARG A 14 -8.82 7.53 -1.28
N ARG A 15 -8.96 7.47 -2.61
CA ARG A 15 -7.85 7.10 -3.53
C ARG A 15 -6.71 8.11 -3.50
N GLY A 16 -7.03 9.40 -3.46
CA GLY A 16 -6.04 10.48 -3.35
C GLY A 16 -5.22 10.36 -2.06
N MET A 17 -5.89 10.18 -0.92
CA MET A 17 -5.24 9.97 0.38
C MET A 17 -4.33 8.73 0.39
N LEU A 18 -4.81 7.61 -0.16
CA LEU A 18 -4.00 6.39 -0.27
C LEU A 18 -2.77 6.62 -1.14
N SER A 19 -2.93 7.27 -2.30
CA SER A 19 -1.80 7.57 -3.20
C SER A 19 -0.76 8.47 -2.53
N ALA A 20 -1.20 9.51 -1.82
CA ALA A 20 -0.31 10.42 -1.10
C ALA A 20 0.45 9.70 0.03
N ALA A 21 -0.23 8.85 0.80
CA ALA A 21 0.41 8.04 1.84
C ALA A 21 1.44 7.08 1.23
N LEU A 22 1.08 6.40 0.13
CA LEU A 22 2.01 5.51 -0.57
C LEU A 22 3.23 6.25 -1.12
N GLN A 23 3.13 7.51 -1.53
CA GLN A 23 4.27 8.33 -1.96
C GLN A 23 5.25 8.64 -0.81
N SER A 24 4.75 8.80 0.43
CA SER A 24 5.59 9.06 1.61
C SER A 24 6.48 7.88 2.03
N LEU A 25 6.17 6.68 1.55
CA LEU A 25 6.97 5.49 1.78
C LEU A 25 8.28 5.55 0.97
N SER A 26 9.33 4.96 1.51
CA SER A 26 10.54 4.60 0.75
C SER A 26 10.24 3.46 -0.22
N GLU A 27 11.13 3.25 -1.19
CA GLU A 27 11.06 2.09 -2.09
C GLU A 27 11.03 0.76 -1.31
N ARG A 28 11.84 0.68 -0.25
CA ARG A 28 11.86 -0.46 0.67
C ARG A 28 10.52 -0.67 1.39
N GLU A 29 9.91 0.39 1.92
CA GLU A 29 8.61 0.25 2.60
C GLU A 29 7.48 -0.12 1.64
N ARG A 30 7.48 0.42 0.41
CA ARG A 30 6.54 0.01 -0.64
C ARG A 30 6.68 -1.47 -0.97
N HIS A 31 7.90 -1.94 -1.18
CA HIS A 31 8.19 -3.36 -1.41
C HIS A 31 7.69 -4.22 -0.24
N ILE A 32 7.99 -3.85 1.02
CA ILE A 32 7.54 -4.60 2.20
C ILE A 32 6.00 -4.70 2.26
N ILE A 33 5.27 -3.63 1.93
CA ILE A 33 3.80 -3.65 1.87
C ILE A 33 3.32 -4.60 0.77
N GLU A 34 3.93 -4.53 -0.41
CA GLU A 34 3.59 -5.38 -1.56
C GLU A 34 3.75 -6.86 -1.22
N GLU A 35 4.94 -7.25 -0.75
CA GLU A 35 5.29 -8.65 -0.43
C GLU A 35 4.46 -9.21 0.72
N ARG A 36 4.10 -8.41 1.72
CA ARG A 36 3.41 -8.91 2.92
C ARG A 36 1.90 -8.78 2.90
N ARG A 37 1.35 -7.87 2.09
CA ARG A 37 -0.09 -7.54 2.17
C ARG A 37 -0.80 -7.56 0.82
N LEU A 38 -0.10 -7.35 -0.28
CA LEU A 38 -0.72 -7.23 -1.60
C LEU A 38 -0.49 -8.45 -2.48
N LYS A 39 0.41 -9.37 -2.11
CA LYS A 39 0.59 -10.67 -2.76
C LYS A 39 -0.32 -11.76 -2.21
N ASP A 40 -0.73 -12.68 -3.09
CA ASP A 40 -1.53 -13.87 -2.75
C ASP A 40 -0.81 -14.79 -1.77
N THR A 41 0.53 -14.85 -1.83
CA THR A 41 1.37 -15.59 -0.89
C THR A 41 2.28 -14.60 -0.16
N PRO A 42 1.87 -14.13 1.02
CA PRO A 42 2.64 -13.13 1.76
C PRO A 42 4.00 -13.65 2.23
N ALA A 43 5.05 -12.85 2.02
CA ALA A 43 6.38 -13.11 2.57
C ALA A 43 6.41 -12.88 4.09
N THR A 44 7.25 -13.63 4.82
CA THR A 44 7.47 -13.40 6.25
C THR A 44 8.43 -12.22 6.49
N LEU A 45 8.56 -11.77 7.74
CA LEU A 45 9.56 -10.73 8.05
C LEU A 45 10.97 -11.28 7.91
N GLN A 46 11.13 -12.59 8.19
CA GLN A 46 12.41 -13.29 8.09
C GLN A 46 12.91 -13.35 6.64
N ASP A 47 12.00 -13.61 5.69
CA ASP A 47 12.33 -13.64 4.25
C ASP A 47 12.82 -12.27 3.78
N LEU A 48 12.10 -11.21 4.16
CA LEU A 48 12.44 -9.83 3.78
C LEU A 48 13.68 -9.32 4.51
N SER A 49 13.91 -9.72 5.76
CA SER A 49 15.12 -9.33 6.50
C SER A 49 16.37 -9.95 5.87
N ALA A 50 16.26 -11.20 5.40
CA ALA A 50 17.31 -11.85 4.62
C ALA A 50 17.57 -11.14 3.28
N GLU A 51 16.52 -10.75 2.55
CA GLU A 51 16.64 -10.01 1.28
C GLU A 51 17.33 -8.66 1.43
N TYR A 52 17.01 -7.91 2.49
CA TYR A 52 17.64 -6.62 2.77
C TYR A 52 18.98 -6.71 3.52
N GLY A 53 19.44 -7.92 3.87
CA GLY A 53 20.70 -8.13 4.60
C GLY A 53 20.69 -7.56 6.01
N ILE A 54 19.52 -7.51 6.66
CA ILE A 54 19.34 -6.97 8.01
C ILE A 54 19.14 -8.18 8.93
N SER A 55 20.15 -8.49 9.75
CA SER A 55 20.10 -9.60 10.73
C SER A 55 19.46 -9.18 12.04
#